data_AF-A0AAV3SP92-F1
#
_entry.id   AF-A0AAV3SP92-F1
#
_cell.length_a   1.000
_cell.length_b   1.000
_cell.length_c   1.000
_cell.angle_alpha   90.00
_cell.angle_beta   90.00
_cell.angle_gamma   90.00
#
_symmetry.space_group_name_H-M   'P 1'
#
loop_
_entity.id
_entity.type
_entity.pdbx_description
1 polymer ?
#
loop_
_entity_poly.entity_id
_entity_poly.type
_entity_poly.pdbx_seq_one_letter_code
_entity_poly.pdbx_strand_id
1 'polypeptide(L)'
;MTPPTTDGPPAPTTSREEAWVAHAALLDAARNATDDAEPYRGPLESIERGEALGGDALVLLRSALVDYLGDAPVRDRAPGRALLRRIDDAADPTDAPSRRA
;
A
#
# COMPACT_ATOMS: atom_id res chain seq x y z
N MET A 1 8.00 -30.60 -11.58
CA MET A 1 8.19 -29.50 -10.62
C MET A 1 7.06 -28.52 -10.84
N THR A 2 6.10 -28.47 -9.92
CA THR A 2 5.05 -27.45 -9.92
C THR A 2 5.68 -26.16 -9.40
N PRO A 3 5.57 -25.01 -10.09
CA PRO A 3 5.99 -23.75 -9.49
C PRO A 3 5.16 -23.53 -8.22
N PRO A 4 5.72 -22.93 -7.16
CA PRO A 4 4.92 -22.57 -6.00
C PRO A 4 3.84 -21.60 -6.47
N THR A 5 2.59 -22.06 -6.47
CA THR A 5 1.43 -21.19 -6.63
C THR A 5 1.33 -20.39 -5.35
N THR A 6 1.76 -19.13 -5.38
CA THR A 6 1.40 -18.17 -4.35
C THR A 6 -0.09 -17.87 -4.54
N ASP A 7 -0.97 -18.76 -4.07
CA ASP A 7 -2.44 -18.60 -4.08
C ASP A 7 -2.93 -17.52 -3.10
N GLY A 8 -2.00 -16.75 -2.52
CA GLY A 8 -2.29 -15.59 -1.70
C GLY A 8 -2.57 -14.35 -2.56
N PRO A 9 -3.30 -13.35 -2.03
CA PRO A 9 -3.41 -12.04 -2.67
C PRO A 9 -2.01 -11.48 -2.97
N PRO A 10 -1.83 -10.76 -4.08
CA PRO A 10 -0.55 -10.14 -4.37
C PRO A 10 -0.15 -9.17 -3.26
N ALA A 11 1.15 -9.07 -2.98
CA ALA A 11 1.67 -8.03 -2.10
C ALA A 11 1.19 -6.65 -2.57
N PRO A 12 0.89 -5.71 -1.66
CA PRO A 12 0.38 -4.39 -2.03
C PRO A 12 1.37 -3.59 -2.88
N THR A 13 2.67 -3.88 -2.73
CA THR A 13 3.78 -3.23 -3.43
C THR A 13 4.46 -4.20 -4.39
N THR A 14 4.94 -3.66 -5.49
CA THR A 14 5.61 -4.40 -6.58
C THR A 14 7.09 -4.05 -6.71
N SER A 15 7.55 -3.05 -5.95
CA SER A 15 8.93 -2.61 -5.93
C SER A 15 9.37 -2.28 -4.52
N ARG A 16 10.69 -2.25 -4.32
CA ARG A 16 11.29 -1.84 -3.04
C ARG A 16 10.99 -0.37 -2.76
N GLU A 17 10.99 0.48 -3.78
CA GLU A 17 10.64 1.89 -3.68
C GLU A 17 9.20 2.06 -3.19
N GLU A 18 8.24 1.32 -3.75
CA GLU A 18 6.85 1.32 -3.27
C GLU A 18 6.75 0.85 -1.82
N ALA A 19 7.47 -0.21 -1.43
CA ALA A 19 7.51 -0.69 -0.06
C ALA A 19 8.06 0.36 0.92
N TRP A 20 9.12 1.07 0.52
CA TRP A 20 9.69 2.17 1.33
C TRP A 20 8.70 3.32 1.51
N VAL A 21 8.03 3.76 0.44
CA VAL A 21 7.05 4.86 0.54
C VAL A 21 5.84 4.45 1.38
N ALA A 22 5.34 3.23 1.20
CA ALA A 22 4.21 2.72 1.97
C ALA A 22 4.56 2.64 3.46
N HIS A 23 5.76 2.18 3.81
CA HIS A 23 6.25 2.16 5.18
C HIS A 23 6.40 3.58 5.76
N ALA A 24 6.96 4.53 4.99
CA ALA A 24 7.10 5.92 5.41
C ALA A 24 5.75 6.60 5.66
N ALA A 25 4.77 6.38 4.78
CA ALA A 25 3.41 6.92 4.92
C ALA A 25 2.71 6.37 6.17
N LEU A 26 2.79 5.06 6.41
CA LEU A 26 2.22 4.44 7.61
C LEU A 26 2.89 4.94 8.90
N LEU A 27 4.21 5.10 8.89
CA LEU A 27 4.93 5.68 10.03
C LEU A 27 4.55 7.14 10.28
N ASP A 28 4.39 7.94 9.23
CA ASP A 28 3.97 9.33 9.34
C ASP A 28 2.55 9.42 9.94
N ALA A 29 1.61 8.64 9.41
CA ALA A 29 0.26 8.56 9.92
C ALA A 29 0.21 8.07 11.38
N ALA A 30 1.01 7.06 11.75
CA ALA A 30 1.11 6.58 13.13
C ALA A 30 1.65 7.64 14.10
N ARG A 31 2.60 8.48 13.66
CA ARG A 31 3.14 9.58 14.47
C ARG A 31 2.13 10.71 14.67
N ASN A 32 1.27 10.93 13.68
CA ASN A 32 0.26 11.98 13.69
C ASN A 32 -1.07 11.52 14.31
N ALA A 33 -1.22 10.24 14.64
CA ALA A 33 -2.41 9.71 15.32
C ALA A 33 -2.51 10.26 16.75
N THR A 34 -3.65 10.88 17.08
CA THR A 34 -3.89 11.49 18.39
C THR A 34 -4.29 10.49 19.48
N ASP A 35 -4.86 9.36 19.07
CA ASP A 35 -5.55 8.43 19.98
C ASP A 35 -4.75 7.14 20.19
N ASP A 36 -4.44 6.41 19.12
CA ASP A 36 -3.69 5.15 19.17
C ASP A 36 -2.96 4.86 17.84
N ALA A 37 -1.73 4.37 17.94
CA ALA A 37 -0.90 3.94 16.82
C ALA A 37 -0.98 2.43 16.54
N GLU A 38 -1.63 1.65 17.41
CA GLU A 38 -1.75 0.18 17.25
C GLU A 38 -2.32 -0.26 15.89
N PRO A 39 -3.32 0.44 15.27
CA PRO A 39 -3.84 0.06 13.95
C PRO A 39 -2.79 0.05 12.83
N TYR A 40 -1.68 0.78 12.99
CA TYR A 40 -0.62 0.87 11.98
C TYR A 40 0.41 -0.27 12.09
N ARG A 41 0.49 -0.95 13.24
CA ARG A 41 1.50 -1.97 13.51
C ARG A 41 1.41 -3.16 12.55
N GLY A 42 0.21 -3.73 12.40
CA GLY A 42 -0.03 -4.86 11.50
C GLY A 42 0.38 -4.55 10.04
N PRO A 43 -0.15 -3.46 9.45
CA PRO A 43 0.25 -3.02 8.11
C PRO A 43 1.76 -2.80 7.94
N LEU A 44 2.44 -2.18 8.92
CA LEU A 44 3.89 -1.99 8.89
C LEU A 44 4.64 -3.33 8.84
N GLU A 45 4.28 -4.25 9.73
CA GLU A 45 4.89 -5.58 9.78
C GLU A 45 4.68 -6.39 8.49
N SER A 46 3.48 -6.33 7.90
CA SER A 46 3.21 -7.00 6.62
C SER A 46 4.06 -6.42 5.49
N ILE A 47 4.22 -5.09 5.42
CA ILE A 47 5.08 -4.45 4.40
C ILE A 47 6.54 -4.84 4.58
N GLU A 48 7.04 -4.89 5.82
CA GLU A 48 8.41 -5.33 6.12
C GLU A 48 8.67 -6.77 5.70
N ARG A 49 7.66 -7.65 5.82
CA ARG A 49 7.74 -9.05 5.40
C ARG A 49 7.42 -9.27 3.91
N GLY A 50 6.96 -8.23 3.19
CA GLY A 50 6.50 -8.34 1.81
C GLY A 50 5.20 -9.15 1.68
N GLU A 51 4.38 -9.16 2.72
CA GLU A 51 3.11 -9.89 2.79
C GLU A 51 1.94 -9.07 2.24
N ALA A 52 0.87 -9.76 1.88
CA ALA A 52 -0.37 -9.13 1.47
C ALA A 52 -1.02 -8.35 2.62
N LEU A 53 -1.75 -7.29 2.27
CA LEU A 53 -2.57 -6.52 3.21
C LEU A 53 -4.03 -6.95 3.11
N GLY A 54 -4.69 -7.06 4.26
CA GLY A 54 -6.14 -7.18 4.32
C GLY A 54 -6.85 -5.88 3.90
N GLY A 55 -8.17 -5.95 3.70
CA GLY A 55 -8.97 -4.80 3.24
C GLY A 55 -8.84 -3.56 4.13
N ASP A 56 -8.99 -3.72 5.45
CA ASP A 56 -8.86 -2.59 6.39
C ASP A 56 -7.45 -1.98 6.38
N ALA A 57 -6.43 -2.83 6.27
CA ALA A 57 -5.04 -2.39 6.17
C ALA A 57 -4.76 -1.65 4.84
N LEU A 58 -5.40 -2.05 3.74
CA LEU A 58 -5.33 -1.34 2.47
C LEU A 58 -6.02 0.02 2.52
N VAL A 59 -7.18 0.11 3.18
CA VAL A 59 -7.90 1.39 3.39
C VAL A 59 -7.02 2.33 4.21
N LEU A 60 -6.40 1.82 5.28
CA LEU A 60 -5.51 2.59 6.14
C LEU A 60 -4.25 3.05 5.39
N LEU A 61 -3.62 2.17 4.61
CA LEU A 61 -2.49 2.53 3.74
C LEU A 61 -2.89 3.59 2.70
N ARG A 62 -4.07 3.46 2.09
CA ARG A 62 -4.58 4.43 1.11
C ARG A 62 -4.68 5.83 1.72
N SER A 63 -5.33 5.94 2.88
CA SER A 63 -5.47 7.22 3.58
C SER A 63 -4.09 7.80 3.95
N ALA A 64 -3.20 6.98 4.51
CA ALA A 64 -1.84 7.39 4.85
C ALA A 64 -1.05 7.90 3.63
N LEU A 65 -1.19 7.26 2.47
CA LEU A 65 -0.54 7.70 1.22
C LEU A 65 -1.10 9.04 0.72
N VAL A 66 -2.41 9.26 0.81
CA VAL A 66 -3.03 10.53 0.41
C VAL A 66 -2.46 11.67 1.23
N ASP A 67 -2.37 11.50 2.55
CA ASP A 67 -1.85 12.52 3.45
C ASP A 67 -0.34 12.74 3.24
N TYR A 68 0.44 11.66 3.24
CA TYR A 68 1.90 11.70 3.08
C TYR A 68 2.33 12.39 1.77
N LEU A 69 1.65 12.09 0.66
CA LEU A 69 2.00 12.62 -0.67
C LEU A 69 1.76 14.12 -0.82
N GLY A 70 1.03 14.76 0.11
CA GLY A 70 0.87 16.21 0.16
C GLY A 70 2.20 16.94 0.37
N ASP A 71 3.09 16.39 1.19
CA ASP A 71 4.39 16.98 1.54
C ASP A 71 5.58 16.02 1.31
N ALA A 72 5.35 14.90 0.62
CA ALA A 72 6.36 13.88 0.43
C ALA A 72 7.64 14.41 -0.26
N PRO A 73 8.84 13.91 0.15
CA PRO A 73 10.08 14.14 -0.57
C PRO A 73 9.97 13.77 -2.05
N VAL A 74 10.68 14.50 -2.92
CA VAL A 74 10.59 14.31 -4.39
C VAL A 74 10.83 12.86 -4.82
N ARG A 75 11.75 12.15 -4.15
CA ARG A 75 12.06 10.74 -4.39
C ARG A 75 10.85 9.82 -4.27
N ASP A 76 9.90 10.17 -3.40
CA ASP A 76 8.81 9.29 -2.99
C ASP A 76 7.55 9.51 -3.83
N ARG A 77 7.45 10.66 -4.52
CA ARG A 77 6.22 11.08 -5.21
C ARG A 77 5.81 10.15 -6.33
N ALA A 78 6.75 9.79 -7.20
CA ALA A 78 6.46 8.89 -8.32
C ALA A 78 6.08 7.48 -7.86
N PRO A 79 6.88 6.78 -7.03
CA PRO A 79 6.51 5.46 -6.52
C PRO A 79 5.23 5.49 -5.67
N GLY A 80 5.04 6.50 -4.82
CA GLY A 80 3.83 6.62 -3.99
C GLY A 80 2.56 6.85 -4.82
N ARG A 81 2.62 7.68 -5.88
CA ARG A 81 1.47 7.86 -6.78
C ARG A 81 1.14 6.61 -7.58
N ALA A 82 2.16 5.86 -8.03
CA ALA A 82 1.95 4.60 -8.73
C ALA A 82 1.27 3.57 -7.82
N LEU A 83 1.70 3.49 -6.56
CA LEU A 83 1.08 2.64 -5.55
C LEU A 83 -0.36 3.06 -5.26
N LEU A 84 -0.61 4.34 -4.98
CA LEU A 84 -1.95 4.86 -4.66
C LEU A 84 -2.94 4.56 -5.79
N ARG A 85 -2.54 4.80 -7.04
CA ARG A 85 -3.36 4.49 -8.21
C ARG A 85 -3.73 3.01 -8.27
N ARG A 86 -2.78 2.10 -8.01
CA ARG A 86 -3.06 0.66 -8.01
C ARG A 86 -4.04 0.25 -6.91
N ILE A 87 -3.94 0.88 -5.73
CA ILE A 87 -4.88 0.64 -4.64
C ILE A 87 -6.28 1.16 -5.01
N ASP A 88 -6.37 2.34 -5.64
CA ASP A 88 -7.64 2.90 -6.14
C ASP A 88 -8.26 2.00 -7.23
N ASP A 89 -7.47 1.57 -8.22
CA ASP A 89 -7.91 0.67 -9.29
C ASP A 89 -8.41 -0.68 -8.75
N ALA A 90 -7.84 -1.16 -7.62
CA ALA A 90 -8.28 -2.39 -6.96
C ALA A 90 -9.55 -2.20 -6.10
N ALA A 91 -9.79 -0.97 -5.61
CA ALA A 91 -10.96 -0.63 -4.81
C ALA A 91 -12.21 -0.36 -5.67
N ASP A 92 -12.05 0.04 -6.94
CA ASP A 92 -13.14 0.18 -7.90
C ASP A 92 -13.11 -0.93 -8.97
N PRO A 93 -13.72 -2.10 -8.72
CA PRO A 93 -13.75 -3.19 -9.68
C PRO A 93 -14.56 -2.87 -10.95
N THR A 94 -15.25 -1.73 -11.00
CA THR A 94 -16.11 -1.31 -12.13
C THR A 94 -15.31 -0.65 -13.26
N ASP A 95 -14.07 -0.21 -13.00
CA ASP A 95 -13.20 0.50 -13.96
C ASP A 95 -11.96 -0.34 -14.35
N ALA A 96 -12.03 -1.66 -14.22
CA ALA A 96 -11.04 -2.53 -14.83
C ALA A 96 -11.19 -2.44 -16.36
N PRO A 97 -10.22 -1.89 -17.13
CA PRO A 97 -10.33 -1.86 -18.58
C PRO A 97 -10.43 -3.31 -19.05
N SER A 98 -11.57 -3.62 -19.68
CA SER A 98 -11.85 -4.92 -20.26
C SER A 98 -10.63 -5.38 -21.03
N ARG A 99 -9.94 -6.38 -20.47
CA ARG A 99 -8.77 -6.99 -21.06
C ARG A 99 -9.26 -7.70 -22.32
N ARG A 100 -9.22 -7.00 -23.47
CA ARG A 100 -9.51 -7.55 -24.79
C ARG A 100 -8.63 -8.79 -25.00
N ALA A 101 -9.28 -9.94 -25.06
CA ALA A 101 -8.82 -11.14 -25.74
C ALA A 101 -10.04 -11.77 -26.42
#